data_AF-A0A3M2MD94-F1
#
_entry.id   AF-A0A3M2MD94-F1
#
_cell.length_a   1.000
_cell.length_b   1.000
_cell.length_c   1.000
_cell.angle_alpha   90.00
_cell.angle_beta   90.00
_cell.angle_gamma   90.00
#
_symmetry.space_group_name_H-M   'P 1'
#
loop_
_entity.id
_entity.type
_entity.pdbx_description
1 polymer ?
#
loop_
_entity_poly.entity_id
_entity_poly.type
_entity_poly.pdbx_seq_one_letter_code
_entity_poly.pdbx_strand_id
1 'polypeptide(L)'
;MAVPPARRGRRGRRAALAAAALAVVLPMLSGTVPADAAPGDSGRMDKLNKQIAQLDKEYGGDLAQLKDAQWAAKQAIKKADSLRGQLEASRTLAARLAANQYMSGGQDPGITIVAAGDPSELLNTMSLASHVAQNQSARVQQITKLVADQEKARQLALAKITDLQKNLTDLKSRKAQVKKLIKKYKPESPSVGMGSVTPRMMHVKQVIDSEFGPFPTIGCYRGGADAQDHATGTACDFMESSGGVSPTAARNANGDQVANYAIAHASELGIKYIIWQQRIYDMRSPGWRGMSDRGGITANHFDHVHISVF
;
A
#
# COMPACT_ATOMS: atom_id res chain seq x y z
N MET A 1 14.23 -62.91 -62.74
CA MET A 1 14.53 -62.43 -61.37
C MET A 1 15.51 -61.26 -61.47
N ALA A 2 15.16 -60.14 -60.82
CA ALA A 2 16.00 -59.02 -60.37
C ALA A 2 16.92 -58.24 -61.36
N VAL A 3 16.43 -57.08 -61.84
CA VAL A 3 16.83 -55.68 -61.52
C VAL A 3 18.36 -55.37 -61.28
N PRO A 4 18.87 -54.20 -61.75
CA PRO A 4 20.18 -53.99 -62.40
C PRO A 4 21.31 -53.47 -61.47
N PRO A 5 22.56 -53.29 -61.99
CA PRO A 5 23.66 -52.74 -61.21
C PRO A 5 23.66 -51.20 -61.15
N ALA A 6 24.24 -50.70 -60.05
CA ALA A 6 24.48 -49.31 -59.73
C ALA A 6 25.54 -48.64 -60.63
N ARG A 7 25.41 -47.31 -60.85
CA ARG A 7 26.56 -46.39 -60.92
C ARG A 7 26.18 -44.91 -60.73
N ARG A 8 26.81 -44.33 -59.70
CA ARG A 8 27.20 -42.93 -59.42
C ARG A 8 26.63 -41.79 -60.29
N GLY A 9 26.04 -40.80 -59.62
CA GLY A 9 25.85 -39.44 -60.12
C GLY A 9 25.91 -38.41 -58.99
N ARG A 10 26.86 -37.47 -59.10
CA ARG A 10 27.22 -36.42 -58.13
C ARG A 10 26.21 -35.27 -58.13
N ARG A 11 26.04 -34.65 -56.95
CA ARG A 11 25.83 -33.21 -56.67
C ARG A 11 24.84 -32.42 -57.55
N GLY A 12 23.80 -31.88 -56.91
CA GLY A 12 23.04 -30.74 -57.43
C GLY A 12 22.17 -30.10 -56.34
N ARG A 13 22.68 -29.03 -55.72
CA ARG A 13 21.94 -28.14 -54.83
C ARG A 13 20.72 -27.57 -55.54
N ARG A 14 19.53 -27.60 -54.92
CA ARG A 14 18.56 -26.49 -54.92
C ARG A 14 17.72 -26.54 -53.64
N ALA A 15 18.12 -25.71 -52.68
CA ALA A 15 17.27 -25.33 -51.56
C ALA A 15 16.22 -24.34 -52.10
N ALA A 16 14.95 -24.72 -52.05
CA ALA A 16 13.85 -23.80 -52.22
C ALA A 16 13.62 -23.10 -50.87
N LEU A 17 13.94 -21.81 -50.81
CA LEU A 17 13.58 -20.93 -49.70
C LEU A 17 12.08 -20.62 -49.81
N ALA A 18 11.29 -21.23 -48.94
CA ALA A 18 9.93 -20.79 -48.68
C ALA A 18 10.01 -19.51 -47.83
N ALA A 19 9.62 -18.38 -48.41
CA ALA A 19 9.43 -17.12 -47.69
C ALA A 19 8.21 -17.25 -46.78
N ALA A 20 8.45 -17.39 -45.48
CA ALA A 20 7.42 -17.30 -44.46
C ALA A 20 6.97 -15.84 -44.35
N ALA A 21 5.75 -15.55 -44.78
CA ALA A 21 5.05 -14.32 -44.45
C ALA A 21 4.80 -14.30 -42.93
N LEU A 22 5.58 -13.51 -42.19
CA LEU A 22 5.29 -13.16 -40.81
C LEU A 22 4.14 -12.14 -40.80
N ALA A 23 2.91 -12.64 -40.97
CA ALA A 23 1.76 -11.97 -40.42
C ALA A 23 1.92 -12.01 -38.89
N VAL A 24 2.44 -10.94 -38.29
CA VAL A 24 2.29 -10.71 -36.85
C VAL A 24 0.82 -10.35 -36.63
N VAL A 25 -0.03 -11.37 -36.67
CA VAL A 25 -1.33 -11.34 -36.03
C VAL A 25 -0.99 -11.20 -34.55
N LEU A 26 -1.06 -9.98 -34.02
CA LEU A 26 -1.25 -9.82 -32.58
C LEU A 26 -2.41 -10.76 -32.24
N PRO A 27 -2.23 -11.77 -31.38
CA PRO A 27 -3.38 -12.44 -30.84
C PRO A 27 -4.15 -11.33 -30.14
N MET A 28 -5.26 -10.88 -30.75
CA MET A 28 -6.33 -10.28 -29.99
C MET A 28 -6.62 -11.32 -28.93
N LEU A 29 -6.16 -11.05 -27.71
CA LEU A 29 -6.52 -11.80 -26.53
C LEU A 29 -8.04 -11.71 -26.47
N SER A 30 -8.68 -12.66 -27.15
CA SER A 30 -10.07 -13.05 -27.00
C SER A 30 -10.16 -13.83 -25.69
N GLY A 31 -9.59 -13.26 -24.63
CA GLY A 31 -10.21 -13.39 -23.34
C GLY A 31 -11.44 -12.53 -23.46
N THR A 32 -12.60 -13.16 -23.46
CA THR A 32 -13.78 -12.56 -22.87
C THR A 32 -13.38 -12.11 -21.46
N VAL A 33 -12.76 -10.93 -21.33
CA VAL A 33 -12.83 -10.18 -20.09
C VAL A 33 -14.33 -10.00 -19.92
N PRO A 34 -14.95 -10.59 -18.88
CA PRO A 34 -16.36 -10.34 -18.64
C PRO A 34 -16.49 -8.82 -18.60
N ALA A 35 -17.22 -8.26 -19.57
CA ALA A 35 -17.56 -6.84 -19.58
C ALA A 35 -18.47 -6.49 -18.38
N ASP A 36 -18.83 -7.48 -17.57
CA ASP A 36 -19.52 -7.31 -16.30
C ASP A 36 -19.14 -8.45 -15.34
N ALA A 37 -18.44 -8.12 -14.25
CA ALA A 37 -18.41 -8.79 -12.92
C ALA A 37 -17.16 -8.31 -12.14
N ALA A 38 -17.23 -7.34 -11.22
CA ALA A 38 -18.40 -6.71 -10.65
C ALA A 38 -18.13 -5.26 -10.22
N PRO A 39 -19.10 -4.36 -10.38
CA PRO A 39 -19.31 -3.29 -9.40
C PRO A 39 -19.66 -3.98 -8.06
N GLY A 40 -18.66 -4.30 -7.24
CA GLY A 40 -18.86 -5.15 -6.06
C GLY A 40 -18.04 -4.81 -4.82
N ASP A 41 -16.93 -4.07 -4.93
CA ASP A 41 -16.07 -3.77 -3.77
C ASP A 41 -16.48 -2.49 -3.04
N SER A 42 -17.03 -1.48 -3.73
CA SER A 42 -17.53 -0.25 -3.08
C SER A 42 -18.71 -0.54 -2.17
N GLY A 43 -19.74 -1.23 -2.67
CA GLY A 43 -20.92 -1.57 -1.86
C GLY A 43 -20.60 -2.50 -0.69
N ARG A 44 -19.63 -3.41 -0.86
CA ARG A 44 -19.12 -4.27 0.22
C ARG A 44 -18.35 -3.45 1.27
N MET A 45 -17.48 -2.54 0.85
CA MET A 45 -16.79 -1.64 1.78
C MET A 45 -17.73 -0.66 2.48
N ASP A 46 -18.77 -0.16 1.82
CA ASP A 46 -19.75 0.73 2.44
C ASP A 46 -20.51 0.01 3.56
N LYS A 47 -20.87 -1.25 3.33
CA LYS A 47 -21.47 -2.10 4.36
C LYS A 47 -20.50 -2.34 5.52
N LEU A 48 -19.22 -2.61 5.23
CA LEU A 48 -18.18 -2.79 6.26
C LEU A 48 -17.93 -1.51 7.05
N ASN A 49 -17.85 -0.36 6.38
CA ASN A 49 -17.69 0.96 6.99
C ASN A 49 -18.81 1.23 8.00
N LYS A 50 -20.08 0.98 7.62
CA LYS A 50 -21.23 1.12 8.51
C LYS A 50 -21.16 0.19 9.71
N GLN A 51 -20.76 -1.06 9.50
CA GLN A 51 -20.64 -2.04 10.60
C GLN A 51 -19.51 -1.70 11.58
N ILE A 52 -18.38 -1.19 11.08
CA ILE A 52 -17.25 -0.75 11.91
C ILE A 52 -17.65 0.51 12.70
N ALA A 53 -18.34 1.48 12.08
CA ALA A 53 -18.81 2.67 12.77
C ALA A 53 -19.81 2.35 13.90
N GLN A 54 -20.69 1.36 13.69
CA GLN A 54 -21.61 0.90 14.73
C GLN A 54 -20.86 0.22 15.89
N LEU A 55 -19.86 -0.61 15.58
CA LEU A 55 -19.01 -1.23 16.60
C LEU A 55 -18.20 -0.19 17.37
N ASP A 56 -17.67 0.83 16.69
CA ASP A 56 -16.90 1.91 17.31
C ASP A 56 -17.71 2.65 18.38
N LYS A 57 -18.97 2.92 18.07
CA LYS A 57 -19.93 3.53 19.00
C LYS A 57 -20.26 2.64 20.21
N GLU A 58 -20.18 1.32 20.06
CA GLU A 58 -20.56 0.35 21.10
C GLU A 58 -19.39 -0.10 21.99
N TYR A 59 -18.15 -0.01 21.51
CA TYR A 59 -16.96 -0.56 22.19
C TYR A 59 -15.90 0.48 22.54
N GLY A 60 -15.81 1.61 21.83
CA GLY A 60 -14.65 2.51 21.96
C GLY A 60 -13.32 1.81 21.64
N GLY A 61 -12.20 2.53 21.79
CA GLY A 61 -10.78 2.12 21.82
C GLY A 61 -10.30 0.85 21.07
N ASP A 62 -10.84 -0.32 21.43
CA ASP A 62 -10.44 -1.68 21.02
C ASP A 62 -10.53 -1.99 19.51
N LEU A 63 -11.08 -1.08 18.71
CA LEU A 63 -11.27 -1.28 17.26
C LEU A 63 -10.13 -0.73 16.40
N ALA A 64 -9.02 -0.26 16.99
CA ALA A 64 -7.90 0.31 16.25
C ALA A 64 -7.38 -0.63 15.15
N GLN A 65 -7.12 -1.91 15.47
CA GLN A 65 -6.68 -2.89 14.46
C GLN A 65 -7.71 -3.09 13.33
N LEU A 66 -9.00 -3.05 13.65
CA LEU A 66 -10.06 -3.17 12.65
C LEU A 66 -10.15 -1.93 11.76
N LYS A 67 -9.96 -0.74 12.34
CA LYS A 67 -9.90 0.55 11.63
C LYS A 67 -8.65 0.68 10.77
N ASP A 68 -7.51 0.15 11.21
CA ASP A 68 -6.28 0.11 10.42
C ASP A 68 -6.43 -0.84 9.23
N ALA A 69 -7.01 -2.02 9.46
CA ALA A 69 -7.37 -2.94 8.37
C ALA A 69 -8.35 -2.29 7.39
N GLN A 70 -9.32 -1.52 7.88
CA GLN A 70 -10.26 -0.75 7.06
C GLN A 70 -9.55 0.33 6.24
N TRP A 71 -8.61 1.07 6.83
CA TRP A 71 -7.83 2.07 6.12
C TRP A 71 -6.94 1.44 5.05
N ALA A 72 -6.24 0.35 5.38
CA ALA A 72 -5.42 -0.40 4.43
C ALA A 72 -6.26 -0.93 3.25
N ALA A 73 -7.46 -1.43 3.51
CA ALA A 73 -8.41 -1.82 2.46
C ALA A 73 -8.82 -0.62 1.59
N LYS A 74 -9.14 0.53 2.18
CA LYS A 74 -9.46 1.77 1.44
C LYS A 74 -8.31 2.22 0.53
N GLN A 75 -7.07 2.20 1.02
CA GLN A 75 -5.90 2.57 0.20
C GLN A 75 -5.66 1.58 -0.95
N ALA A 76 -5.81 0.28 -0.69
CA ALA A 76 -5.68 -0.74 -1.72
C ALA A 76 -6.73 -0.56 -2.83
N ILE A 77 -7.99 -0.28 -2.47
CA ILE A 77 -9.07 0.02 -3.43
C ILE A 77 -8.74 1.27 -4.24
N LYS A 78 -8.36 2.38 -3.58
CA LYS A 78 -8.01 3.63 -4.27
C LYS A 78 -6.88 3.42 -5.28
N LYS A 79 -5.87 2.62 -4.92
CA LYS A 79 -4.77 2.27 -5.83
C LYS A 79 -5.24 1.44 -7.02
N ALA A 80 -6.09 0.43 -6.78
CA ALA A 80 -6.67 -0.39 -7.84
C ALA A 80 -7.53 0.44 -8.81
N ASP A 81 -8.33 1.37 -8.29
CA ASP A 81 -9.16 2.29 -9.09
C ASP A 81 -8.31 3.24 -9.93
N SER A 82 -7.25 3.80 -9.36
CA SER A 82 -6.30 4.65 -10.08
C SER A 82 -5.64 3.89 -11.24
N LEU A 83 -5.16 2.66 -11.00
CA LEU A 83 -4.51 1.84 -12.03
C LEU A 83 -5.50 1.41 -13.12
N ARG A 84 -6.74 1.10 -12.73
CA ARG A 84 -7.84 0.84 -13.67
C ARG A 84 -8.08 2.03 -14.59
N GLY A 85 -8.16 3.25 -14.03
CA GLY A 85 -8.31 4.48 -14.83
C GLY A 85 -7.15 4.71 -15.80
N GLN A 86 -5.91 4.48 -15.36
CA GLN A 86 -4.72 4.59 -16.22
C GLN A 86 -4.70 3.55 -17.35
N LEU A 87 -5.13 2.32 -17.05
CA LEU A 87 -5.24 1.25 -18.04
C LEU A 87 -6.30 1.58 -19.10
N GLU A 88 -7.47 2.07 -18.70
CA GLU A 88 -8.52 2.48 -19.64
C GLU A 88 -8.11 3.66 -20.53
N ALA A 89 -7.42 4.65 -19.96
CA ALA A 89 -6.86 5.75 -20.74
C ALA A 89 -5.83 5.25 -21.77
N SER A 90 -4.98 4.30 -21.38
CA SER A 90 -3.96 3.71 -22.25
C SER A 90 -4.57 2.81 -23.34
N ARG A 91 -5.63 2.05 -23.02
CA ARG A 91 -6.42 1.28 -24.01
C ARG A 91 -7.08 2.18 -25.03
N THR A 92 -7.67 3.29 -24.58
CA THR A 92 -8.28 4.29 -25.48
C THR A 92 -7.24 4.90 -26.42
N LEU A 93 -6.06 5.22 -25.91
CA LEU A 93 -4.96 5.73 -26.73
C LEU A 93 -4.47 4.69 -27.74
N ALA A 94 -4.30 3.43 -27.33
CA ALA A 94 -3.89 2.35 -28.21
C ALA A 94 -4.93 2.11 -29.32
N ALA A 95 -6.22 2.12 -28.99
CA ALA A 95 -7.31 1.98 -29.97
C ALA A 95 -7.31 3.11 -31.00
N ARG A 96 -7.08 4.36 -30.58
CA ARG A 96 -6.95 5.51 -31.51
C ARG A 96 -5.76 5.38 -32.44
N LEU A 97 -4.60 4.95 -31.92
CA LEU A 97 -3.40 4.73 -32.75
C LEU A 97 -3.62 3.62 -33.77
N ALA A 98 -4.25 2.51 -33.37
CA ALA A 98 -4.59 1.42 -34.27
C ALA A 98 -5.59 1.85 -35.35
N ALA A 99 -6.62 2.63 -34.98
CA ALA A 99 -7.57 3.20 -35.94
C ALA A 99 -6.87 4.14 -36.95
N ASN A 100 -5.95 4.99 -36.50
CA ASN A 100 -5.18 5.87 -37.39
C ASN A 100 -4.30 5.07 -38.37
N GLN A 101 -3.62 4.02 -37.91
CA GLN A 101 -2.86 3.12 -38.79
C GLN A 101 -3.73 2.42 -39.84
N TYR A 102 -4.94 2.01 -39.46
CA TYR A 102 -5.90 1.41 -40.39
C TYR A 102 -6.39 2.43 -41.42
N MET A 103 -6.74 3.65 -40.99
CA MET A 103 -7.20 4.74 -41.87
C MET A 103 -6.11 5.23 -42.83
N SER A 104 -4.84 5.18 -42.45
CA SER A 104 -3.71 5.47 -43.35
C SER A 104 -3.39 4.31 -44.32
N GLY A 105 -4.27 3.32 -44.42
CA GLY A 105 -4.15 2.21 -45.37
C GLY A 105 -3.12 1.15 -44.97
N GLY A 106 -2.71 1.08 -43.70
CA GLY A 106 -1.75 0.08 -43.21
C GLY A 106 -0.36 0.20 -43.85
N GLN A 107 -0.04 1.32 -44.50
CA GLN A 107 1.30 1.54 -45.05
C GLN A 107 2.29 1.63 -43.88
N ASP A 108 3.08 0.57 -43.73
CA ASP A 108 4.26 0.59 -42.88
C ASP A 108 5.16 1.74 -43.38
N PRO A 109 5.57 2.69 -42.53
CA PRO A 109 6.54 3.73 -42.91
C PRO A 109 7.77 3.12 -43.59
N GLY A 110 8.11 1.87 -43.26
CA GLY A 110 9.17 1.08 -43.90
C GLY A 110 9.02 0.83 -45.39
N ILE A 111 7.80 0.85 -45.94
CA ILE A 111 7.53 0.60 -47.37
C ILE A 111 7.60 1.90 -48.19
N THR A 112 7.24 3.05 -47.61
CA THR A 112 7.45 4.37 -48.26
C THR A 112 8.93 4.72 -48.40
N ILE A 113 9.80 4.16 -47.53
CA ILE A 113 11.26 4.36 -47.51
C ILE A 113 11.95 3.89 -48.80
N VAL A 114 11.41 2.88 -49.51
CA VAL A 114 12.05 2.32 -50.71
C VAL A 114 11.81 3.19 -51.97
N ALA A 115 10.85 4.12 -51.92
CA ALA A 115 10.47 4.95 -53.08
C ALA A 115 11.18 6.33 -53.13
N ALA A 116 11.89 6.73 -52.07
CA ALA A 116 12.56 8.03 -52.00
C ALA A 116 13.97 7.96 -52.65
N GLY A 117 14.18 8.73 -53.71
CA GLY A 117 15.42 8.72 -54.49
C GLY A 117 16.61 9.50 -53.89
N ASP A 118 16.50 10.06 -52.68
CA ASP A 118 17.53 10.87 -52.03
C ASP A 118 18.16 10.15 -50.80
N PRO A 119 19.49 9.92 -50.79
CA PRO A 119 20.21 9.32 -49.66
C PRO A 119 20.06 10.04 -48.32
N SER A 120 19.84 11.35 -48.34
CA SER A 120 19.70 12.20 -47.14
C SER A 120 18.33 12.04 -46.50
N GLU A 121 17.29 11.95 -47.33
CA GLU A 121 15.92 11.65 -46.89
C GLU A 121 15.83 10.22 -46.37
N LEU A 122 16.56 9.27 -46.96
CA LEU A 122 16.61 7.90 -46.48
C LEU A 122 17.08 7.81 -45.02
N LEU A 123 18.15 8.51 -44.65
CA LEU A 123 18.68 8.50 -43.28
C LEU A 123 17.73 9.17 -42.27
N ASN A 124 17.13 10.29 -42.63
CA ASN A 124 16.13 10.98 -41.80
C ASN A 124 14.88 10.10 -41.58
N THR A 125 14.44 9.41 -42.64
CA THR A 125 13.27 8.54 -42.59
C THR A 125 13.56 7.24 -41.82
N MET A 126 14.76 6.67 -41.92
CA MET A 126 15.19 5.53 -41.11
C MET A 126 15.31 5.86 -39.63
N SER A 127 15.83 7.05 -39.29
CA SER A 127 15.86 7.56 -37.91
C SER A 127 14.45 7.71 -37.36
N LEU A 128 13.54 8.33 -38.12
CA LEU A 128 12.13 8.48 -37.75
C LEU A 128 11.44 7.12 -37.55
N ALA A 129 11.62 6.18 -38.49
CA ALA A 129 11.05 4.84 -38.40
C ALA A 129 11.55 4.08 -37.17
N SER A 130 12.87 4.15 -36.89
CA SER A 130 13.47 3.56 -35.70
C SER A 130 12.90 4.18 -34.42
N HIS A 131 12.73 5.51 -34.40
CA HIS A 131 12.20 6.22 -33.24
C HIS A 131 10.72 5.90 -32.98
N VAL A 132 9.92 5.73 -34.04
CA VAL A 132 8.52 5.29 -33.97
C VAL A 132 8.43 3.85 -33.49
N ALA A 133 9.25 2.94 -34.02
CA ALA A 133 9.28 1.53 -33.61
C ALA A 133 9.70 1.37 -32.13
N GLN A 134 10.74 2.10 -31.70
CA GLN A 134 11.15 2.14 -30.29
C GLN A 134 10.04 2.70 -29.39
N ASN A 135 9.36 3.77 -29.82
CA ASN A 135 8.23 4.33 -29.08
C ASN A 135 7.04 3.37 -28.99
N GLN A 136 6.74 2.60 -30.04
CA GLN A 136 5.68 1.61 -30.02
C GLN A 136 6.00 0.45 -29.07
N SER A 137 7.23 -0.08 -29.12
CA SER A 137 7.69 -1.13 -28.21
C SER A 137 7.62 -0.68 -26.74
N ALA A 138 8.12 0.52 -26.42
CA ALA A 138 8.05 1.09 -25.07
C ALA A 138 6.61 1.24 -24.58
N ARG A 139 5.67 1.66 -25.45
CA ARG A 139 4.24 1.78 -25.11
C ARG A 139 3.59 0.42 -24.85
N VAL A 140 3.89 -0.60 -25.66
CA VAL A 140 3.38 -1.96 -25.46
C VAL A 140 3.90 -2.52 -24.13
N GLN A 141 5.18 -2.31 -23.80
CA GLN A 141 5.74 -2.69 -22.51
C GLN A 141 5.07 -1.95 -21.36
N GLN A 142 4.80 -0.65 -21.52
CA GLN A 142 4.10 0.15 -20.51
C GLN A 142 2.67 -0.34 -20.26
N ILE A 143 1.90 -0.63 -21.33
CA ILE A 143 0.55 -1.18 -21.21
C ILE A 143 0.58 -2.56 -20.54
N THR A 144 1.52 -3.42 -20.93
CA THR A 144 1.70 -4.75 -20.33
C THR A 144 1.98 -4.63 -18.83
N LYS A 145 2.84 -3.67 -18.44
CA LYS A 145 3.13 -3.37 -17.04
C LYS A 145 1.89 -2.85 -16.30
N LEU A 146 1.12 -1.93 -16.90
CA LEU A 146 -0.11 -1.40 -16.31
C LEU A 146 -1.16 -2.50 -16.08
N VAL A 147 -1.31 -3.44 -17.02
CA VAL A 147 -2.19 -4.61 -16.85
C VAL A 147 -1.75 -5.46 -15.66
N ALA A 148 -0.45 -5.79 -15.57
CA ALA A 148 0.09 -6.59 -14.46
C ALA A 148 -0.06 -5.88 -13.10
N ASP A 149 0.25 -4.58 -13.05
CA ASP A 149 0.14 -3.77 -11.85
C ASP A 149 -1.32 -3.61 -11.40
N GLN A 150 -2.25 -3.44 -12.35
CA GLN A 150 -3.69 -3.35 -12.07
C GLN A 150 -4.23 -4.66 -11.51
N GLU A 151 -3.88 -5.81 -12.09
CA GLU A 151 -4.33 -7.11 -11.59
C GLU A 151 -3.77 -7.38 -10.19
N LYS A 152 -2.50 -7.08 -9.96
CA LYS A 152 -1.89 -7.21 -8.63
C LYS A 152 -2.57 -6.29 -7.59
N ALA A 153 -2.88 -5.05 -7.96
CA ALA A 153 -3.57 -4.12 -7.08
C ALA A 153 -5.00 -4.57 -6.75
N ARG A 154 -5.71 -5.12 -7.74
CA ARG A 154 -7.06 -5.68 -7.57
C ARG A 154 -7.06 -6.87 -6.61
N GLN A 155 -6.13 -7.81 -6.80
CA GLN A 155 -5.98 -8.98 -5.91
C GLN A 155 -5.65 -8.55 -4.48
N LEU A 156 -4.77 -7.57 -4.30
CA LEU A 156 -4.45 -7.03 -2.99
C LEU A 156 -5.68 -6.37 -2.33
N ALA A 157 -6.48 -5.61 -3.07
CA ALA A 157 -7.69 -5.00 -2.55
C ALA A 157 -8.69 -6.07 -2.07
N LEU A 158 -8.92 -7.11 -2.88
CA LEU A 158 -9.80 -8.23 -2.52
C LEU A 158 -9.32 -8.98 -1.28
N ALA A 159 -8.02 -9.25 -1.17
CA ALA A 159 -7.43 -9.89 0.00
C ALA A 159 -7.67 -9.04 1.27
N LYS A 160 -7.42 -7.73 1.21
CA LYS A 160 -7.64 -6.82 2.34
C LYS A 160 -9.11 -6.69 2.74
N ILE A 161 -10.02 -6.70 1.78
CA ILE A 161 -11.47 -6.70 2.06
C ILE A 161 -11.88 -8.01 2.73
N THR A 162 -11.36 -9.15 2.26
CA THR A 162 -11.65 -10.48 2.82
C THR A 162 -11.13 -10.60 4.25
N ASP A 163 -9.90 -10.15 4.50
CA ASP A 163 -9.32 -10.09 5.84
C ASP A 163 -10.15 -9.20 6.78
N LEU A 164 -10.58 -8.03 6.31
CA LEU A 164 -11.42 -7.13 7.07
C LEU A 164 -12.77 -7.76 7.42
N GLN A 165 -13.39 -8.47 6.48
CA GLN A 165 -14.64 -9.21 6.72
C GLN A 165 -14.47 -10.32 7.76
N LYS A 166 -13.36 -11.07 7.67
CA LYS A 166 -13.03 -12.13 8.63
C LYS A 166 -12.84 -11.56 10.03
N ASN A 167 -12.01 -10.52 10.16
CA ASN A 167 -11.74 -9.85 11.44
C ASN A 167 -13.03 -9.28 12.05
N LEU A 168 -13.91 -8.71 11.23
CA LEU A 168 -15.18 -8.17 11.69
C LEU A 168 -16.16 -9.26 12.16
N THR A 169 -16.17 -10.41 11.49
CA THR A 169 -17.00 -11.56 11.89
C THR A 169 -16.51 -12.17 13.19
N ASP A 170 -15.19 -12.33 13.33
CA ASP A 170 -14.54 -12.82 14.54
C ASP A 170 -14.76 -11.88 15.73
N LEU A 171 -14.65 -10.56 15.51
CA LEU A 171 -14.91 -9.58 16.56
C LEU A 171 -16.38 -9.57 17.00
N LYS A 172 -17.32 -9.77 16.06
CA LYS A 172 -18.74 -9.92 16.37
C LYS A 172 -19.06 -11.21 17.14
N SER A 173 -18.38 -12.32 16.88
CA SER A 173 -18.61 -13.57 17.63
C SER A 173 -18.06 -13.47 19.05
N ARG A 174 -16.94 -12.75 19.23
CA ARG A 174 -16.31 -12.52 20.54
C ARG A 174 -16.94 -11.39 21.35
N LYS A 175 -17.82 -10.57 20.76
CA LYS A 175 -18.60 -9.47 21.37
C LYS A 175 -19.02 -9.71 22.83
N ALA A 176 -19.73 -10.82 23.09
CA ALA A 176 -20.24 -11.13 24.43
C ALA A 176 -19.12 -11.46 25.42
N GLN A 177 -18.09 -12.16 24.96
CA GLN A 177 -16.91 -12.51 25.74
C GLN A 177 -16.06 -11.27 26.04
N VAL A 178 -15.84 -10.41 25.06
CA VAL A 178 -15.13 -9.12 25.21
C VAL A 178 -15.87 -8.24 26.23
N LYS A 179 -17.18 -8.06 26.12
CA LYS A 179 -17.95 -7.30 27.14
C LYS A 179 -17.83 -7.90 28.55
N LYS A 180 -17.86 -9.23 28.67
CA LYS A 180 -17.73 -9.92 29.96
C LYS A 180 -16.32 -9.76 30.53
N LEU A 181 -15.28 -9.82 29.68
CA LEU A 181 -13.89 -9.60 30.06
C LEU A 181 -13.62 -8.15 30.46
N ILE A 182 -14.14 -7.18 29.69
CA ILE A 182 -14.03 -5.75 30.02
C ILE A 182 -14.67 -5.47 31.38
N LYS A 183 -15.88 -5.99 31.61
CA LYS A 183 -16.59 -5.82 32.89
C LYS A 183 -15.88 -6.51 34.06
N LYS A 184 -15.22 -7.65 33.81
CA LYS A 184 -14.57 -8.46 34.85
C LYS A 184 -13.17 -7.98 35.19
N TYR A 185 -12.42 -7.49 34.21
CA TYR A 185 -10.97 -7.29 34.34
C TYR A 185 -10.52 -5.84 34.16
N LYS A 186 -11.35 -4.92 33.63
CA LYS A 186 -10.94 -3.56 33.19
C LYS A 186 -9.69 -3.64 32.29
N PRO A 187 -9.87 -3.71 30.96
CA PRO A 187 -8.81 -4.13 30.06
C PRO A 187 -7.58 -3.21 30.20
N GLU A 188 -6.46 -3.78 30.64
CA GLU A 188 -5.16 -3.13 30.55
C GLU A 188 -4.67 -3.24 29.11
N SER A 189 -4.02 -2.19 28.62
CA SER A 189 -3.45 -2.21 27.27
C SER A 189 -2.37 -3.28 27.15
N PRO A 190 -2.30 -3.99 26.01
CA PRO A 190 -1.16 -4.84 25.69
C PRO A 190 0.13 -4.06 25.88
N SER A 191 1.05 -4.57 26.71
CA SER A 191 2.27 -3.85 27.07
C SER A 191 3.50 -4.67 26.68
N VAL A 192 4.49 -4.03 26.07
CA VAL A 192 5.76 -4.66 25.67
C VAL A 192 6.94 -3.94 26.30
N GLY A 193 7.99 -4.68 26.63
CA GLY A 193 9.18 -4.10 27.25
C GLY A 193 8.98 -3.69 28.71
N MET A 194 8.33 -4.52 29.54
CA MET A 194 8.07 -4.17 30.94
C MET A 194 9.17 -4.58 31.92
N GLY A 195 10.10 -5.45 31.51
CA GLY A 195 11.07 -6.09 32.42
C GLY A 195 12.13 -5.17 33.03
N SER A 196 12.27 -3.94 32.54
CA SER A 196 13.28 -2.99 33.03
C SER A 196 12.75 -1.55 33.14
N VAL A 197 11.43 -1.41 33.25
CA VAL A 197 10.78 -0.11 33.42
C VAL A 197 10.96 0.36 34.87
N THR A 198 11.33 1.62 35.05
CA THR A 198 11.49 2.20 36.39
C THR A 198 10.16 2.22 37.15
N PRO A 199 10.15 2.19 38.49
CA PRO A 199 8.91 2.26 39.28
C PRO A 199 8.07 3.52 38.97
N ARG A 200 8.73 4.65 38.71
CA ARG A 200 8.06 5.90 38.32
C ARG A 200 7.36 5.74 36.97
N MET A 201 8.05 5.25 35.94
CA MET A 201 7.45 5.05 34.63
C MET A 201 6.35 3.97 34.67
N MET A 202 6.50 2.92 35.49
CA MET A 202 5.44 1.94 35.76
C MET A 202 4.18 2.60 36.30
N HIS A 203 4.32 3.50 37.27
CA HIS A 203 3.20 4.23 37.85
C HIS A 203 2.51 5.12 36.81
N VAL A 204 3.29 5.89 36.04
CA VAL A 204 2.74 6.73 34.95
C VAL A 204 2.02 5.88 33.90
N LYS A 205 2.59 4.73 33.50
CA LYS A 205 1.92 3.78 32.59
C LYS A 205 0.56 3.36 33.15
N GLN A 206 0.48 3.01 34.43
CA GLN A 206 -0.76 2.55 35.05
C GLN A 206 -1.81 3.65 35.11
N VAL A 207 -1.42 4.87 35.48
CA VAL A 207 -2.33 6.03 35.51
C VAL A 207 -2.89 6.32 34.12
N ILE A 208 -2.02 6.47 33.12
CA ILE A 208 -2.45 6.80 31.76
C ILE A 208 -3.30 5.68 31.14
N ASP A 209 -2.95 4.41 31.34
CA ASP A 209 -3.73 3.26 30.86
C ASP A 209 -5.10 3.17 31.53
N SER A 210 -5.18 3.48 32.82
CA SER A 210 -6.46 3.50 33.55
C SER A 210 -7.39 4.63 33.09
N GLU A 211 -6.84 5.80 32.75
CA GLU A 211 -7.64 6.98 32.39
C GLU A 211 -8.02 7.00 30.90
N PHE A 212 -7.12 6.58 30.02
CA PHE A 212 -7.25 6.78 28.56
C PHE A 212 -7.15 5.48 27.75
N GLY A 213 -6.94 4.34 28.41
CA GLY A 213 -6.91 3.05 27.77
C GLY A 213 -8.29 2.56 27.30
N PRO A 214 -8.33 1.47 26.52
CA PRO A 214 -7.16 0.74 26.04
C PRO A 214 -6.48 1.40 24.84
N PHE A 215 -5.16 1.28 24.81
CA PHE A 215 -4.27 1.59 23.68
C PHE A 215 -3.99 0.31 22.87
N PRO A 216 -3.80 0.40 21.54
CA PRO A 216 -3.32 -0.71 20.71
C PRO A 216 -2.16 -1.50 21.34
N THR A 217 -1.14 -0.76 21.83
CA THR A 217 0.00 -1.27 22.57
C THR A 217 0.57 -0.12 23.42
N ILE A 218 1.16 -0.43 24.57
CA ILE A 218 2.07 0.46 25.29
C ILE A 218 3.49 -0.11 25.20
N GLY A 219 4.39 0.60 24.54
CA GLY A 219 5.77 0.17 24.33
C GLY A 219 6.74 0.87 25.27
N CYS A 220 7.32 0.17 26.24
CA CYS A 220 8.25 0.75 27.20
C CYS A 220 9.71 0.37 26.89
N TYR A 221 10.38 -0.39 27.76
CA TYR A 221 11.81 -0.67 27.62
C TYR A 221 12.17 -1.41 26.31
N ARG A 222 13.19 -0.91 25.63
CA ARG A 222 13.85 -1.57 24.49
C ARG A 222 15.33 -1.17 24.48
N GLY A 223 16.21 -2.09 24.11
CA GLY A 223 17.64 -1.82 23.91
C GLY A 223 17.97 -1.42 22.47
N GLY A 224 19.20 -0.97 22.23
CA GLY A 224 19.71 -0.61 20.91
C GLY A 224 20.07 0.88 20.77
N ALA A 225 20.71 1.23 19.66
CA ALA A 225 21.28 2.57 19.45
C ALA A 225 20.22 3.69 19.46
N ASP A 226 19.00 3.41 19.00
CA ASP A 226 17.92 4.40 18.86
C ASP A 226 16.93 4.43 20.03
N ALA A 227 17.18 3.64 21.08
CA ALA A 227 16.23 3.42 22.15
C ALA A 227 16.05 4.63 23.10
N GLN A 228 16.99 5.58 23.12
CA GLN A 228 16.88 6.81 23.91
C GLN A 228 16.46 6.51 25.37
N ASP A 229 15.47 7.22 25.93
CA ASP A 229 14.97 7.01 27.29
C ASP A 229 14.27 5.65 27.49
N HIS A 230 13.90 4.94 26.42
CA HIS A 230 13.45 3.56 26.55
C HIS A 230 14.57 2.62 27.00
N ALA A 231 15.83 2.90 26.65
CA ALA A 231 16.98 2.08 27.05
C ALA A 231 17.25 2.15 28.56
N THR A 232 16.78 3.19 29.23
CA THR A 232 16.90 3.36 30.69
C THR A 232 15.61 2.99 31.43
N GLY A 233 14.57 2.54 30.70
CA GLY A 233 13.27 2.21 31.28
C GLY A 233 12.49 3.41 31.81
N THR A 234 12.84 4.62 31.35
CA THR A 234 12.22 5.88 31.79
C THR A 234 11.21 6.42 30.78
N ALA A 235 10.91 5.68 29.72
CA ALA A 235 9.92 6.08 28.73
C ALA A 235 8.95 4.96 28.33
N CYS A 236 7.74 5.36 27.98
CA CYS A 236 6.76 4.54 27.30
C CYS A 236 6.09 5.31 26.15
N ASP A 237 5.81 4.58 25.07
CA ASP A 237 5.05 5.01 23.91
C ASP A 237 3.61 4.48 24.04
N PHE A 238 2.65 5.39 24.16
CA PHE A 238 1.21 5.09 24.24
C PHE A 238 0.63 5.17 22.83
N MET A 239 0.49 4.02 22.18
CA MET A 239 0.16 3.96 20.76
C MET A 239 -1.28 4.40 20.48
N GLU A 240 -1.49 5.21 19.45
CA GLU A 240 -2.80 5.65 18.94
C GLU A 240 -3.20 4.94 17.63
N SER A 241 -2.30 4.13 17.06
CA SER A 241 -2.53 3.21 15.95
C SER A 241 -1.62 1.97 16.05
N SER A 242 -1.68 1.03 15.09
CA SER A 242 -0.78 -0.13 15.05
C SER A 242 0.70 0.19 14.77
N GLY A 243 1.10 1.46 14.72
CA GLY A 243 2.45 1.90 14.36
C GLY A 243 2.65 2.03 12.84
N GLY A 244 3.38 3.07 12.44
CA GLY A 244 3.72 3.36 11.04
C GLY A 244 2.54 3.87 10.20
N VAL A 245 1.38 4.08 10.81
CA VAL A 245 0.14 4.54 10.16
C VAL A 245 -0.52 5.63 10.99
N SER A 246 -1.11 6.62 10.32
CA SER A 246 -1.74 7.75 11.00
C SER A 246 -2.98 7.29 11.79
N PRO A 247 -3.15 7.75 13.04
CA PRO A 247 -4.34 7.45 13.82
C PRO A 247 -5.61 8.02 13.17
N THR A 248 -6.75 7.43 13.53
CA THR A 248 -8.06 8.03 13.21
C THR A 248 -8.26 9.35 13.97
N ALA A 249 -9.18 10.20 13.52
CA ALA A 249 -9.50 11.46 14.20
C ALA A 249 -9.85 11.28 15.69
N ALA A 250 -10.60 10.22 16.03
CA ALA A 250 -10.95 9.93 17.42
C ALA A 250 -9.72 9.52 18.27
N ARG A 251 -8.78 8.76 17.69
CA ARG A 251 -7.52 8.39 18.37
C ARG A 251 -6.56 9.58 18.46
N ASN A 252 -6.53 10.46 17.46
CA ASN A 252 -5.82 11.73 17.58
C ASN A 252 -6.36 12.58 18.73
N ALA A 253 -7.70 12.69 18.86
CA ALA A 253 -8.30 13.40 19.98
C ALA A 253 -7.99 12.72 21.34
N ASN A 254 -7.91 11.39 21.38
CA ASN A 254 -7.43 10.66 22.56
C ASN A 254 -5.98 11.01 22.90
N GLY A 255 -5.08 10.99 21.91
CA GLY A 255 -3.68 11.38 22.08
C GLY A 255 -3.52 12.83 22.56
N ASP A 256 -4.35 13.76 22.06
CA ASP A 256 -4.40 15.13 22.56
C ASP A 256 -4.83 15.19 24.04
N GLN A 257 -5.82 14.39 24.45
CA GLN A 257 -6.26 14.30 25.85
C GLN A 257 -5.15 13.71 26.74
N VAL A 258 -4.52 12.63 26.31
CA VAL A 258 -3.40 11.99 27.02
C VAL A 258 -2.25 12.98 27.22
N ALA A 259 -1.83 13.66 26.14
CA ALA A 259 -0.73 14.63 26.21
C ALA A 259 -1.07 15.80 27.15
N ASN A 260 -2.30 16.34 27.08
CA ASN A 260 -2.73 17.43 27.95
C ASN A 260 -2.83 17.01 29.42
N TYR A 261 -3.35 15.81 29.69
CA TYR A 261 -3.39 15.26 31.05
C TYR A 261 -1.98 15.06 31.61
N ALA A 262 -1.09 14.45 30.82
CA ALA A 262 0.30 14.25 31.21
C ALA A 262 1.04 15.57 31.50
N ILE A 263 0.74 16.65 30.76
CA ILE A 263 1.26 18.00 31.07
C ILE A 263 0.68 18.51 32.40
N ALA A 264 -0.63 18.42 32.60
CA ALA A 264 -1.31 18.94 33.78
C ALA A 264 -0.85 18.23 35.08
N HIS A 265 -0.54 16.94 35.00
CA HIS A 265 -0.10 16.10 36.13
C HIS A 265 1.42 15.87 36.17
N ALA A 266 2.20 16.60 35.37
CA ALA A 266 3.62 16.30 35.18
C ALA A 266 4.44 16.34 36.48
N SER A 267 4.16 17.29 37.36
CA SER A 267 4.87 17.42 38.64
C SER A 267 4.57 16.27 39.61
N GLU A 268 3.32 15.80 39.65
CA GLU A 268 2.88 14.69 40.51
C GLU A 268 3.47 13.37 40.01
N LEU A 269 3.46 13.18 38.69
CA LEU A 269 3.88 11.96 38.03
C LEU A 269 5.40 11.89 37.78
N GLY A 270 6.14 12.97 38.03
CA GLY A 270 7.58 13.06 37.78
C GLY A 270 7.94 12.98 36.29
N ILE A 271 7.10 13.54 35.42
CA ILE A 271 7.28 13.56 33.96
C ILE A 271 8.35 14.60 33.59
N LYS A 272 9.29 14.18 32.75
CA LYS A 272 10.41 14.98 32.24
C LYS A 272 10.03 15.71 30.96
N TYR A 273 9.49 14.99 29.98
CA TYR A 273 8.97 15.56 28.73
C TYR A 273 7.94 14.65 28.06
N ILE A 274 7.17 15.24 27.13
CA ILE A 274 6.16 14.56 26.32
C ILE A 274 6.40 14.91 24.84
N ILE A 275 6.28 13.92 23.95
CA ILE A 275 6.32 14.14 22.50
C ILE A 275 5.02 13.62 21.88
N TRP A 276 4.39 14.46 21.06
CA TRP A 276 3.15 14.12 20.36
C TRP A 276 3.02 14.95 19.09
N GLN A 277 2.62 14.38 17.95
CA GLN A 277 2.43 15.11 16.69
C GLN A 277 3.62 16.01 16.30
N GLN A 278 4.84 15.45 16.34
CA GLN A 278 6.07 16.14 15.96
C GLN A 278 6.38 17.42 16.77
N ARG A 279 5.84 17.52 17.98
CA ARG A 279 6.16 18.59 18.94
C ARG A 279 6.54 17.98 20.28
N ILE A 280 7.43 18.66 21.00
CA ILE A 280 7.88 18.29 22.33
C ILE A 280 7.45 19.33 23.36
N TYR A 281 7.00 18.86 24.52
CA TYR A 281 6.75 19.66 25.71
C TYR A 281 7.71 19.20 26.80
N ASP A 282 8.69 20.02 27.14
CA ASP A 282 9.70 19.71 28.17
C ASP A 282 9.36 20.46 29.47
N MET A 283 9.27 19.75 30.60
CA MET A 283 8.88 20.37 31.87
C MET A 283 9.93 21.34 32.41
N ARG A 284 11.18 21.24 31.95
CA ARG A 284 12.27 22.18 32.29
C ARG A 284 12.18 23.48 31.49
N SER A 285 11.42 23.49 30.41
CA SER A 285 11.17 24.69 29.59
C SER A 285 9.76 24.59 29.01
N PRO A 286 8.72 24.88 29.81
CA PRO A 286 7.33 24.64 29.46
C PRO A 286 6.90 25.33 28.16
N GLY A 287 6.07 24.63 27.38
CA GLY A 287 5.55 25.08 26.08
C GLY A 287 5.90 24.13 24.95
N TRP A 288 4.96 23.97 24.00
CA TRP A 288 5.17 23.14 22.83
C TRP A 288 6.21 23.74 21.89
N ARG A 289 7.19 22.93 21.49
CA ARG A 289 8.17 23.27 20.45
C ARG A 289 8.13 22.26 19.32
N GLY A 290 8.17 22.74 18.08
CA GLY A 290 8.25 21.87 16.90
C GLY A 290 9.58 21.11 16.86
N MET A 291 9.53 19.88 16.36
CA MET A 291 10.70 19.04 16.11
C MET A 291 11.03 18.99 14.62
N SER A 292 12.28 18.68 14.29
CA SER A 292 12.66 18.38 12.91
C SER A 292 11.96 17.12 12.40
N ASP A 293 11.80 17.01 11.09
CA ASP A 293 11.33 15.79 10.44
C ASP A 293 12.39 14.69 10.55
N ARG A 294 11.98 13.55 11.11
CA ARG A 294 12.77 12.33 11.32
C ARG A 294 12.43 11.22 10.34
N GLY A 295 11.64 11.51 9.29
CA GLY A 295 11.46 10.64 8.13
C GLY A 295 10.34 9.61 8.21
N GLY A 296 9.38 9.77 9.13
CA GLY A 296 8.23 8.85 9.18
C GLY A 296 7.22 9.15 10.29
N ILE A 297 6.03 8.53 10.18
CA ILE A 297 4.92 8.72 11.12
C ILE A 297 5.35 8.39 12.55
N THR A 298 5.94 7.22 12.76
CA THR A 298 6.42 6.79 14.09
C THR A 298 7.60 7.63 14.57
N ALA A 299 8.60 7.87 13.71
CA ALA A 299 9.76 8.67 14.07
C ALA A 299 9.37 10.10 14.50
N ASN A 300 8.31 10.66 13.90
CA ASN A 300 7.74 11.97 14.22
C ASN A 300 6.62 11.92 15.27
N HIS A 301 6.36 10.78 15.91
CA HIS A 301 5.38 10.64 16.99
C HIS A 301 3.96 11.05 16.59
N PHE A 302 3.57 10.80 15.34
CA PHE A 302 2.21 11.04 14.85
C PHE A 302 1.25 9.90 15.22
N ASP A 303 1.78 8.74 15.62
CA ASP A 303 1.01 7.54 15.92
C ASP A 303 1.07 7.10 17.39
N HIS A 304 1.76 7.83 18.26
CA HIS A 304 1.82 7.57 19.70
C HIS A 304 2.19 8.81 20.50
N VAL A 305 1.69 8.89 21.73
CA VAL A 305 2.18 9.84 22.73
C VAL A 305 3.38 9.22 23.43
N HIS A 306 4.54 9.84 23.33
CA HIS A 306 5.73 9.42 24.07
C HIS A 306 5.84 10.21 25.37
N ILE A 307 6.01 9.53 26.48
CA ILE A 307 6.19 10.13 27.80
C ILE A 307 7.50 9.62 28.38
N SER A 308 8.34 10.55 28.84
CA SER A 308 9.57 10.27 29.56
C SER A 308 9.53 10.85 30.96
N VAL A 309 10.09 10.15 31.94
CA VAL A 309 10.17 10.55 33.36
C VAL A 309 11.61 10.86 33.79
N PHE A 310 11.75 11.52 34.95
CA PHE A 310 13.05 11.75 35.60
C PHE A 310 13.66 10.46 36.15
#